data_AF-A0A0G2Z5G8-F1
#
_entry.id   AF-A0A0G2Z5G8-F1
#
_cell.length_a   1.000
_cell.length_b   1.000
_cell.length_c   1.000
_cell.angle_alpha   90.00
_cell.angle_beta   90.00
_cell.angle_gamma   90.00
#
_symmetry.space_group_name_H-M   'P 1'
#
loop_
_entity.id
_entity.type
_entity.pdbx_description
1 polymer ?
#
loop_
_entity_poly.entity_id
_entity_poly.type
_entity_poly.pdbx_seq_one_letter_code
_entity_poly.pdbx_strand_id
1 'polypeptide(L)'
;MRRPVVLKLGEREFEFITNEPQSIVDEVFNEISQEFALLEKDVEKAGFEKVLVAMLVNMTTDFIKAENELKRLKEKYNEVLKDYYKGRGRIAKD
;
A
#
# COMPACT_ATOMS: atom_id res chain seq x y z
N MET A 1 4.01 21.40 6.28
CA MET A 1 4.73 22.23 5.29
C MET A 1 5.37 21.27 4.29
N ARG A 2 5.41 21.60 2.98
CA ARG A 2 6.09 20.74 2.00
C ARG A 2 7.60 20.78 2.25
N ARG A 3 8.26 19.63 2.18
CA ARG A 3 9.71 19.49 2.38
C ARG A 3 10.29 18.45 1.41
N PRO A 4 11.58 18.57 1.06
CA PRO A 4 12.26 17.55 0.27
C PRO A 4 12.54 16.30 1.13
N VAL A 5 12.51 15.15 0.49
CA VAL A 5 12.91 13.84 1.02
C VAL A 5 13.67 13.07 -0.07
N VAL A 6 14.63 12.24 0.31
CA VAL A 6 15.51 11.53 -0.63
C VAL A 6 15.42 10.02 -0.42
N LEU A 7 15.00 9.30 -1.44
CA LEU A 7 15.04 7.84 -1.49
C LEU A 7 16.35 7.40 -2.13
N LYS A 8 17.01 6.40 -1.53
CA LYS A 8 18.21 5.78 -2.10
C LYS A 8 17.91 4.36 -2.55
N LEU A 9 18.21 4.04 -3.81
CA LEU A 9 18.08 2.70 -4.40
C LEU A 9 19.41 2.32 -5.06
N GLY A 10 20.15 1.42 -4.41
CA GLY A 10 21.54 1.15 -4.77
C GLY A 10 22.39 2.43 -4.72
N GLU A 11 23.08 2.73 -5.82
CA GLU A 11 23.91 3.93 -5.95
C GLU A 11 23.13 5.18 -6.44
N ARG A 12 21.81 5.09 -6.63
CA ARG A 12 20.98 6.18 -7.16
C ARG A 12 20.17 6.85 -6.06
N GLU A 13 20.04 8.18 -6.15
CA GLU A 13 19.24 9.01 -5.24
C GLU A 13 18.09 9.69 -6.00
N PHE A 14 16.91 9.71 -5.38
CA PHE A 14 15.69 10.29 -5.95
C PHE A 14 15.06 11.27 -4.96
N GLU A 15 14.95 12.53 -5.36
CA GLU A 15 14.36 13.58 -4.52
C GLU A 15 12.86 13.74 -4.79
N PHE A 16 12.06 13.82 -3.72
CA PHE A 16 10.61 14.03 -3.77
C PHE A 16 10.20 15.16 -2.83
N ILE A 17 9.08 15.80 -3.15
CA ILE A 17 8.48 16.84 -2.30
C ILE A 17 7.21 16.27 -1.69
N THR A 18 7.12 16.28 -0.36
CA THR A 18 5.95 15.79 0.38
C THR A 18 5.59 16.68 1.57
N ASN A 19 4.33 16.64 1.99
CA ASN A 19 3.85 17.20 3.25
C ASN A 19 3.53 16.11 4.29
N GLU A 20 3.78 14.85 3.98
CA GLU A 20 3.52 13.73 4.88
C GLU A 20 4.46 13.73 6.11
N PRO A 21 4.01 13.18 7.25
CA PRO A 21 4.85 12.97 8.42
C PRO A 21 6.08 12.12 8.10
N GLN A 22 7.21 12.36 8.78
CA GLN A 22 8.45 11.59 8.56
C GLN A 22 8.24 10.09 8.75
N SER A 23 7.43 9.67 9.72
CA SER A 23 7.13 8.25 9.95
C SER A 23 6.48 7.56 8.73
N ILE A 24 5.57 8.26 8.03
CA ILE A 24 4.92 7.72 6.83
C ILE A 24 5.92 7.64 5.68
N VAL A 25 6.76 8.67 5.53
CA VAL A 25 7.83 8.67 4.52
C VAL A 25 8.80 7.52 4.76
N ASP A 26 9.21 7.29 6.01
CA ASP A 26 10.13 6.23 6.38
C ASP A 26 9.54 4.84 6.08
N GLU A 27 8.27 4.60 6.41
CA GLU A 27 7.58 3.36 6.07
C GLU A 27 7.51 3.14 4.56
N VAL A 28 7.11 4.16 3.80
CA VAL A 28 7.05 4.08 2.33
C VAL A 28 8.43 3.81 1.72
N PHE A 29 9.46 4.50 2.18
CA PHE A 29 10.82 4.31 1.68
C PHE A 29 11.37 2.94 2.05
N ASN A 30 11.11 2.46 3.26
CA ASN A 30 11.49 1.11 3.67
C ASN A 30 10.82 0.05 2.78
N GLU A 31 9.52 0.16 2.50
CA GLU A 31 8.80 -0.77 1.62
C GLU A 31 9.42 -0.78 0.20
N ILE A 32 9.67 0.41 -0.38
CA ILE A 32 10.27 0.52 -1.71
C ILE A 32 11.69 -0.07 -1.71
N SER A 33 12.50 0.20 -0.69
CA SER A 33 13.86 -0.34 -0.57
C SER A 33 13.86 -1.87 -0.42
N GLN A 34 12.90 -2.44 0.29
CA GLN A 34 12.75 -3.89 0.42
C GLN A 34 12.38 -4.54 -0.92
N GLU A 35 11.40 -3.98 -1.64
CA GLU A 35 11.02 -4.48 -2.97
C GLU A 35 12.18 -4.35 -3.97
N PHE A 36 12.97 -3.27 -3.90
CA PHE A 36 14.16 -3.11 -4.73
C PHE A 36 15.21 -4.18 -4.42
N ALA A 37 15.48 -4.48 -3.14
CA ALA A 37 16.46 -5.48 -2.76
C ALA A 37 16.15 -6.89 -3.31
N LEU A 38 14.87 -7.22 -3.52
CA LEU A 38 14.46 -8.50 -4.13
C LEU A 38 14.80 -8.59 -5.62
N LEU A 39 14.84 -7.44 -6.30
CA LEU A 39 15.02 -7.31 -7.74
C LEU A 39 16.38 -6.72 -8.13
N GLU A 40 17.21 -6.34 -7.16
CA GLU A 40 18.50 -5.66 -7.38
C GLU A 40 19.44 -6.49 -8.28
N LYS A 41 19.49 -7.81 -8.06
CA LYS A 41 20.26 -8.75 -8.89
C LYS A 41 19.85 -8.75 -10.37
N ASP A 42 18.61 -8.34 -10.67
CA ASP A 42 18.10 -8.31 -12.03
C ASP A 42 18.43 -6.99 -12.74
N VAL A 43 18.97 -5.99 -12.02
CA VAL A 43 19.38 -4.69 -12.59
C VAL A 43 20.44 -4.87 -13.67
N GLU A 44 21.45 -5.71 -13.45
CA GLU A 44 22.51 -5.95 -14.44
C GLU A 44 21.97 -6.55 -15.74
N LYS A 45 20.94 -7.38 -15.65
CA LYS A 45 20.38 -8.12 -16.80
C LYS A 45 19.26 -7.36 -17.51
N ALA A 46 18.37 -6.71 -16.76
CA ALA A 46 17.16 -6.09 -17.28
C ALA A 46 17.30 -4.58 -17.49
N GLY A 47 18.24 -3.94 -16.79
CA GLY A 47 18.37 -2.49 -16.70
C GLY A 47 17.53 -1.93 -15.55
N PHE A 48 18.07 -0.90 -14.91
CA PHE A 48 17.50 -0.27 -13.72
C PHE A 48 16.07 0.23 -13.94
N GLU A 49 15.79 0.84 -15.10
CA GLU A 49 14.48 1.38 -15.44
C GLU A 49 13.41 0.27 -15.52
N LYS A 50 13.76 -0.92 -16.03
CA LYS A 50 12.83 -2.04 -16.09
C LYS A 50 12.55 -2.62 -14.71
N VAL A 51 13.55 -2.64 -13.83
CA VAL A 51 13.39 -3.04 -12.44
C VAL A 51 12.42 -2.08 -11.73
N LEU A 52 12.59 -0.77 -11.89
CA LEU A 52 11.66 0.22 -11.32
C LEU A 52 10.23 0.03 -11.82
N VAL A 53 10.04 -0.22 -13.12
CA VAL A 53 8.70 -0.49 -13.68
C VAL A 53 8.12 -1.78 -13.11
N ALA A 54 8.92 -2.84 -12.95
CA ALA A 54 8.48 -4.08 -12.33
C ALA A 54 8.03 -3.86 -10.88
N MET A 55 8.81 -3.13 -10.08
CA MET A 55 8.43 -2.74 -8.72
C MET A 55 7.10 -1.99 -8.71
N LEU A 56 6.94 -0.98 -9.57
CA LEU A 56 5.70 -0.21 -9.66
C LEU A 56 4.49 -1.09 -9.98
N VAL A 57 4.65 -2.03 -10.93
CA VAL A 57 3.59 -2.99 -11.29
C VAL A 57 3.22 -3.88 -10.11
N ASN A 58 4.21 -4.43 -9.39
CA ASN A 58 3.97 -5.29 -8.23
C ASN A 58 3.25 -4.52 -7.11
N MET A 59 3.80 -3.38 -6.70
CA MET A 59 3.22 -2.56 -5.63
C MET A 59 1.81 -2.08 -5.96
N THR A 60 1.56 -1.64 -7.20
CA THR A 60 0.22 -1.23 -7.64
C THR A 60 -0.75 -2.40 -7.64
N THR A 61 -0.29 -3.58 -8.04
CA THR A 61 -1.11 -4.80 -8.03
C THR A 61 -1.53 -5.16 -6.60
N ASP A 62 -0.61 -5.09 -5.65
CA ASP A 62 -0.90 -5.42 -4.26
C ASP A 62 -1.76 -4.36 -3.57
N PHE A 63 -1.57 -3.08 -3.91
CA PHE A 63 -2.47 -2.01 -3.52
C PHE A 63 -3.92 -2.27 -3.99
N ILE A 64 -4.11 -2.62 -5.26
CA ILE A 64 -5.45 -2.93 -5.82
C ILE A 64 -6.07 -4.15 -5.11
N LYS A 65 -5.29 -5.20 -4.83
CA LYS A 65 -5.78 -6.36 -4.08
C LYS A 65 -6.22 -5.97 -2.66
N ALA A 66 -5.41 -5.18 -1.96
CA ALA A 66 -5.71 -4.74 -0.60
C ALA A 66 -6.96 -3.85 -0.56
N GLU A 67 -7.12 -2.93 -1.52
CA GLU A 67 -8.31 -2.09 -1.64
C GLU A 67 -9.58 -2.93 -1.85
N ASN A 68 -9.51 -3.93 -2.74
CA ASN A 68 -10.62 -4.84 -3.00
C ASN A 68 -11.00 -5.67 -1.77
N GLU A 69 -10.02 -6.21 -1.03
CA GLU A 69 -10.30 -6.97 0.18
C GLU A 69 -10.88 -6.08 1.29
N LEU A 70 -10.39 -4.84 1.42
CA LEU A 70 -10.96 -3.86 2.35
C LEU A 70 -12.42 -3.54 2.00
N LYS A 71 -12.74 -3.38 0.71
CA LYS A 71 -14.12 -3.18 0.25
C LYS A 71 -15.01 -4.36 0.60
N ARG A 72 -14.54 -5.58 0.32
CA ARG A 72 -15.25 -6.82 0.66
C ARG A 72 -15.50 -6.95 2.16
N LEU A 73 -14.51 -6.62 2.99
CA LEU A 73 -14.64 -6.67 4.45
C LEU A 73 -15.66 -5.65 4.96
N LYS A 74 -15.68 -4.44 4.39
CA LYS A 74 -16.71 -3.41 4.69
C LYS A 74 -18.11 -3.89 4.34
N GLU A 75 -18.29 -4.53 3.17
CA GLU A 75 -19.57 -5.10 2.76
C GLU A 75 -20.04 -6.19 3.74
N LYS A 76 -19.17 -7.14 4.07
CA LYS A 76 -19.45 -8.21 5.05
C LYS A 76 -19.80 -7.64 6.43
N TYR A 77 -19.07 -6.64 6.89
CA TYR A 77 -19.34 -5.98 8.17
C TYR A 77 -20.73 -5.32 8.18
N ASN A 78 -21.10 -4.65 7.09
CA ASN A 78 -22.43 -4.04 6.95
C ASN A 78 -23.56 -5.09 6.91
N GLU A 79 -23.34 -6.25 6.29
CA GLU A 79 -24.29 -7.36 6.33
C GLU A 79 -24.51 -7.88 7.76
N VAL A 80 -23.42 -8.16 8.49
CA VAL A 80 -23.50 -8.60 9.89
C VAL A 80 -24.24 -7.58 10.76
N LEU A 81 -23.95 -6.28 10.60
CA LEU A 81 -24.66 -5.23 11.32
C LEU A 81 -26.15 -5.20 10.99
N LYS A 82 -26.53 -5.32 9.71
CA LYS A 82 -27.94 -5.37 9.30
C LYS A 82 -28.68 -6.52 9.97
N ASP A 83 -28.07 -7.70 10.04
CA ASP A 83 -28.68 -8.87 10.67
C ASP A 83 -28.77 -8.72 12.20
N TYR A 84 -27.76 -8.11 12.82
CA TYR A 84 -27.79 -7.77 14.24
C TYR A 84 -28.95 -6.84 14.61
N TYR A 85 -29.17 -5.78 13.83
CA TYR A 85 -30.27 -4.84 14.05
C TYR A 85 -31.65 -5.44 13.75
N LYS A 86 -31.76 -6.33 12.74
CA LYS A 86 -32.99 -7.09 12.48
C LYS A 86 -33.35 -8.04 13.64
N GLY A 87 -32.36 -8.67 14.28
CA GLY A 87 -32.56 -9.55 15.42
C GLY A 87 -33.10 -8.84 16.67
N ARG A 88 -32.57 -7.64 16.98
CA ARG A 88 -33.06 -6.83 18.12
C ARG A 88 -34.47 -6.27 17.91
N GLY A 89 -34.86 -5.97 16.67
CA GLY A 89 -36.22 -5.52 16.36
C GLY A 89 -37.30 -6.59 16.58
N ARG A 90 -36.92 -7.87 16.64
CA ARG A 90 -37.84 -8.98 16.95
C ARG A 90 -38.06 -9.18 18.46
N ILE A 91 -37.07 -8.89 19.30
CA ILE A 91 -37.13 -9.14 20.75
C ILE A 91 -37.96 -8.06 21.48
N ALA A 92 -38.11 -6.86 20.89
CA ALA A 92 -38.85 -5.75 21.50
C ALA A 92 -40.38 -5.79 21.25
N LYS A 93 -40.93 -6.89 20.71
CA LYS A 93 -42.35 -7.00 20.32
C LYS A 93 -43.17 -8.05 21.09
N ASP A 94 -42.60 -8.68 22.10
CA ASP A 94 -43.30 -9.62 22.98
C ASP A 94 -43.53 -9.01 24.38
#